data_AF-A0A921N2W8-F1
#
_entry.id   AF-A0A921N2W8-F1
#
_cell.length_a   1.000
_cell.length_b   1.000
_cell.length_c   1.000
_cell.angle_alpha   90.00
_cell.angle_beta   90.00
_cell.angle_gamma   90.00
#
_symmetry.space_group_name_H-M   'P 1'
#
loop_
_entity.id
_entity.type
_entity.pdbx_description
1 polymer ?
#
loop_
_entity_poly.entity_id
_entity_poly.type
_entity_poly.pdbx_seq_one_letter_code
_entity_poly.pdbx_strand_id
1 'polypeptide(L)' 'MKRSNTYQLTCSHCGEFISIDNISTTENIINNSLIGEIKISNVYTGYGTTGCYNSMDVELTCPRCHYMFKASVSKNSDL' A
#
# COMPACT_ATOMS: atom_id res chain seq x y z
N MET A 1 19.56 -8.69 -5.00
CA MET A 1 18.31 -8.47 -5.75
C MET A 1 17.53 -7.38 -5.03
N LYS A 2 17.18 -6.26 -5.68
CA LYS A 2 16.31 -5.24 -5.07
C LYS A 2 14.92 -5.88 -4.92
N ARG A 3 14.54 -6.27 -3.70
CA ARG A 3 13.16 -6.64 -3.38
C ARG A 3 12.33 -5.36 -3.45
N SER A 4 11.84 -5.00 -4.64
CA SER A 4 10.90 -3.89 -4.76
C SER A 4 9.63 -4.27 -4.00
N ASN A 5 9.31 -3.51 -2.95
CA ASN A 5 8.09 -3.68 -2.17
C ASN A 5 6.97 -2.90 -2.85
N THR A 6 6.47 -3.44 -3.96
CA THR A 6 5.35 -2.86 -4.71
C THR A 6 4.03 -3.35 -4.12
N TYR A 7 3.20 -2.40 -3.72
CA TYR A 7 1.81 -2.63 -3.30
C TYR A 7 0.90 -2.08 -4.38
N GLN A 8 -0.14 -2.84 -4.72
CA GLN A 8 -1.07 -2.48 -5.77
C GLN A 8 -2.46 -2.32 -5.18
N LEU A 9 -3.17 -1.28 -5.62
CA LEU A 9 -4.54 -1.03 -5.22
C LEU A 9 -5.31 -0.34 -6.35
N THR A 10 -6.63 -0.43 -6.28
CA THR A 10 -7.54 0.20 -7.24
C THR A 10 -8.35 1.26 -6.51
N CYS A 11 -8.42 2.47 -7.07
CA CYS A 11 -9.26 3.53 -6.51
C CYS A 11 -10.73 3.10 -6.57
N SER A 12 -11.40 3.07 -5.42
CA SER A 12 -12.81 2.66 -5.31
C SER A 12 -13.79 3.61 -6.00
N HIS A 13 -13.38 4.84 -6.30
CA HIS A 13 -14.24 5.85 -6.93
C HIS A 13 -14.15 5.85 -8.46
N CYS A 14 -12.95 5.85 -9.03
CA CYS A 14 -12.76 5.95 -10.49
C CYS A 14 -12.17 4.69 -11.15
N GLY A 15 -11.81 3.66 -10.37
CA GLY A 15 -11.20 2.44 -10.90
C GLY A 15 -9.73 2.59 -11.33
N GLU A 16 -9.09 3.73 -11.05
CA GLU A 16 -7.69 3.95 -11.39
C GLU A 16 -6.78 2.95 -10.66
N PHE A 17 -5.85 2.34 -11.39
CA PHE A 17 -4.88 1.42 -10.84
C PHE A 17 -3.67 2.18 -10.30
N ILE A 18 -3.33 1.94 -9.04
CA ILE A 18 -2.27 2.66 -8.32
C ILE A 18 -1.26 1.64 -7.81
N SER A 19 0.00 1.83 -8.19
CA SER A 19 1.12 1.03 -7.68
C SER A 19 1.99 1.92 -6.80
N ILE A 20 2.24 1.46 -5.57
CA ILE A 20 3.08 2.16 -4.60
C ILE A 20 4.31 1.31 -4.34
N ASP A 21 5.47 1.84 -4.70
CA ASP A 21 6.74 1.17 -4.49
C ASP A 21 7.41 1.59 -3.18
N ASN A 22 8.11 0.64 -2.56
CA ASN A 22 9.01 0.85 -1.42
C ASN A 22 8.34 1.51 -0.21
N ILE A 23 7.12 1.10 0.10
CA ILE A 23 6.46 1.50 1.35
C ILE A 23 7.25 0.96 2.54
N SER A 24 7.73 1.85 3.40
CA SER A 24 8.28 1.50 4.70
C SER A 24 7.13 1.19 5.67
N THR A 25 7.11 -0.02 6.21
CA THR A 25 6.09 -0.45 7.19
C THR A 25 6.32 0.12 8.59
N THR A 26 7.37 0.93 8.79
CA THR A 26 7.65 1.57 10.09
C THR A 26 7.21 3.03 10.13
N GLU A 27 6.82 3.62 9.00
CA GLU A 27 6.42 5.01 8.91
C GLU A 27 4.90 5.11 8.83
N ASN A 28 4.31 6.06 9.57
CA ASN A 28 2.86 6.28 9.55
C ASN A 28 2.40 7.16 8.39
N ILE A 29 3.32 7.91 7.78
CA ILE A 29 3.05 8.83 6.67
C ILE A 29 4.21 8.76 5.69
N ILE A 30 3.91 8.51 4.42
CA ILE A 30 4.88 8.48 3.32
C ILE A 30 4.45 9.50 2.27
N ASN A 31 5.40 10.31 1.82
CA ASN A 31 5.18 11.21 0.69
C ASN A 31 5.74 10.59 -0.58
N ASN A 32 4.85 10.25 -1.51
CA ASN A 32 5.21 9.74 -2.83
C ASN A 32 5.02 10.84 -3.89
N SER A 33 6.01 11.07 -4.74
CA SER A 33 5.95 12.13 -5.76
C SER A 33 4.86 11.92 -6.82
N LEU A 34 4.42 10.69 -7.05
CA LEU A 34 3.43 10.33 -8.07
C LEU A 34 1.99 10.30 -7.53
N ILE A 35 1.83 10.07 -6.23
CA ILE A 35 0.53 9.74 -5.62
C ILE A 35 0.17 10.75 -4.53
N GLY A 36 1.17 11.44 -3.96
CA GLY A 36 1.01 12.37 -2.84
C GLY A 36 1.26 11.72 -1.49
N GLU A 37 0.61 12.27 -0.45
CA GLU A 37 0.68 11.75 0.91
C GLU A 37 -0.11 10.44 1.02
N ILE A 38 0.53 9.43 1.61
CA ILE A 38 -0.04 8.12 1.90
C ILE A 38 0.10 7.93 3.41
N LYS A 39 -1.03 7.86 4.10
CA LYS A 39 -1.04 7.53 5.52
C LYS A 39 -1.18 6.03 5.67
N ILE A 40 -0.34 5.46 6.50
CA ILE A 40 -0.32 4.04 6.82
C ILE A 40 -0.87 3.90 8.22
N SER A 41 -1.81 2.99 8.37
CA SER A 41 -2.42 2.63 9.64
C SER A 41 -2.43 1.13 9.75
N ASN A 42 -2.24 0.64 10.97
CA ASN A 42 -2.26 -0.77 11.31
C ASN A 42 -1.45 -1.67 10.36
N VAL A 43 -0.19 -1.89 10.71
CA VAL A 43 0.64 -2.87 10.00
C VAL A 43 0.44 -4.23 10.65
N TYR A 44 0.06 -5.20 9.84
CA TYR A 44 -0.22 -6.57 10.26
C TYR A 44 0.76 -7.50 9.56
N THR A 45 1.45 -8.32 10.34
CA THR A 45 2.24 -9.44 9.83
C THR A 45 1.51 -10.72 10.18
N GLY A 46 1.05 -11.44 9.16
CA GLY A 46 0.37 -12.71 9.31
C GLY A 46 1.24 -13.87 8.82
N TYR A 47 1.03 -15.05 9.40
CA TYR A 47 1.69 -16.29 9.00
C TYR A 47 0.63 -17.25 8.48
N GLY A 48 0.61 -17.45 7.17
CA GLY A 48 -0.28 -18.40 6.50
C GLY A 48 0.45 -19.70 6.16
N THR A 49 -0.30 -20.68 5.66
CA THR A 49 0.24 -21.96 5.16
C THR A 49 1.22 -21.78 4.01
N THR A 50 1.12 -20.68 3.26
CA THR A 50 1.97 -20.33 2.11
C THR A 50 3.12 -19.38 2.48
N GLY A 51 3.32 -19.05 3.75
CA GLY A 51 4.41 -18.19 4.22
C GLY A 51 3.94 -16.95 4.99
N CYS A 52 4.88 -16.04 5.22
CA CYS A 52 4.61 -14.76 5.87
C CYS A 52 3.99 -13.77 4.88
N TYR A 53 3.03 -12.97 5.32
CA TYR A 53 2.51 -11.87 4.53
C TYR A 53 2.42 -10.61 5.39
N ASN A 54 2.72 -9.47 4.77
CA ASN A 54 2.57 -8.16 5.39
C ASN A 54 1.35 -7.48 4.77
N SER A 55 0.42 -7.08 5.62
CA SER A 55 -0.74 -6.27 5.23
C SER A 55 -0.72 -4.95 5.99
N MET A 56 -1.29 -3.92 5.40
CA MET A 56 -1.45 -2.63 6.05
C MET A 56 -2.66 -1.91 5.50
N ASP A 57 -3.28 -1.09 6.34
CA ASP A 57 -4.31 -0.16 5.89
C ASP A 57 -3.64 1.13 5.43
N VAL A 58 -4.07 1.64 4.28
CA VAL A 58 -3.60 2.90 3.73
C VAL A 58 -4.77 3.85 3.49
N GLU A 59 -4.54 5.12 3.79
CA GLU A 59 -5.39 6.24 3.37
C GLU A 59 -4.59 7.10 2.40
N LEU A 60 -5.11 7.30 1.20
CA LEU A 60 -4.49 8.15 0.19
C LEU A 60 -5.53 8.90 -0.64
N THR A 61 -5.08 9.96 -1.30
CA THR A 61 -5.87 10.69 -2.28
C THR A 61 -5.56 10.16 -3.67
N CYS A 62 -6.60 9.75 -4.43
CA CYS A 62 -6.40 9.27 -5.79
C CYS A 62 -5.80 10.41 -6.66
N PRO A 63 -4.66 10.19 -7.34
CA PRO A 63 -4.04 11.25 -8.15
C PRO A 63 -4.87 11.64 -9.37
N ARG A 64 -5.82 10.79 -9.80
CA ARG A 64 -6.67 11.02 -10.98
C ARG A 64 -7.96 11.75 -10.65
N CYS A 65 -8.69 11.32 -9.62
CA CYS A 65 -10.01 11.88 -9.29
C CYS A 65 -10.03 12.69 -7.99
N HIS A 66 -8.89 12.82 -7.31
CA HIS A 66 -8.74 13.52 -6.03
C HIS A 66 -9.67 13.03 -4.91
N TYR A 67 -10.25 11.84 -5.07
CA TYR A 67 -11.05 11.20 -4.03
C TYR A 67 -10.14 10.60 -2.96
N MET A 68 -10.38 10.94 -1.70
CA MET A 68 -9.70 10.34 -0.57
C MET A 68 -10.37 9.02 -0.21
N PHE A 69 -9.59 7.95 -0.13
CA PHE A 69 -10.11 6.61 0.17
C PHE A 69 -9.15 5.81 1.04
N LYS A 70 -9.73 4.79 1.69
CA LYS A 70 -9.02 3.81 2.50
C LYS A 70 -9.01 2.47 1.79
N ALA A 71 -7.88 1.79 1.82
CA ALA A 71 -7.72 0.45 1.25
C ALA A 71 -6.75 -0.37 2.10
N SER A 72 -6.98 -1.67 2.20
CA SER A 72 -6.00 -2.60 2.77
C SER A 72 -5.17 -3.18 1.65
N VAL A 73 -3.86 -3.08 1.76
CA VAL A 73 -2.91 -3.66 0.80
C VAL A 73 -2.11 -4.76 1.48
N SER A 74 -1.94 -5.87 0.77
CA SER A 74 -1.20 -7.03 1.27
C SER A 74 -0.15 -7.45 0.27
N LYS A 75 1.02 -7.81 0.77
CA LYS A 75 2.09 -8.43 0.01
C LYS A 75 2.47 -9.75 0.66
N ASN A 76 2.60 -10.79 -0.15
CA ASN A 76 3.30 -11.99 0.27
C ASN A 76 4.76 -11.63 0.52
N SER A 77 5.21 -11.83 1.75
CA SER A 77 6.62 -11.75 2.08
C SER A 77 7.23 -13.06 1.58
N ASP A 78 7.64 -13.08 0.30
CA ASP A 78 8.50 -14.14 -0.20
C ASP A 78 9.72 -14.20 0.73
N LEU A 79 9.81 -15.33 1.45
CA LEU A 79 10.92 -15.66 2.35
C LEU A 79 12.26 -15.39 1.66
#